data_AF-A0A9W8WTZ9-F1
#
_entry.id   AF-A0A9W8WTZ9-F1
#
_cell.length_a   1.000
_cell.length_b   1.000
_cell.length_c   1.000
_cell.angle_alpha   90.00
_cell.angle_beta   90.00
_cell.angle_gamma   90.00
#
_symmetry.space_group_name_H-M   'P 1'
#
loop_
_entity.id
_entity.type
_entity.pdbx_description
1 polymer ?
#
loop_
_entity_poly.entity_id
_entity_poly.type
_entity_poly.pdbx_seq_one_letter_code
_entity_poly.pdbx_strand_id
1 'polypeptide(L)'
;MVERTSVQPRSFADSADDELLSYLASRSISRNFLVEIDQFFRSHPEIANCPEGYETIRVLNSSLPLEGYRYFLRGYTRPARYIDGVIKSEYFTLPANYTYHRLRTKVDPELVSFFEGFEYRWDIIDRIDMAVRGAIQALGTGQPVNPGWRRLICYAIWGNPVDAYKWYEYQLQEEYLPHRYLPEHVVLGHLPKFAGEAAAQPSSRNTSKRHMQVRYRMARANDEGIGAYLK
;
A
#
# COMPACT_ATOMS: atom_id res chain seq x y z
N MET A 1 -35.33 6.40 14.39
CA MET A 1 -34.30 5.92 13.45
C MET A 1 -33.94 7.09 12.56
N VAL A 2 -32.71 7.60 12.65
CA VAL A 2 -32.24 8.65 11.75
C VAL A 2 -31.82 7.96 10.46
N GLU A 3 -32.47 8.28 9.35
CA GLU A 3 -31.97 7.94 8.01
C GLU A 3 -30.57 8.56 7.87
N ARG A 4 -29.53 7.73 7.97
CA ARG A 4 -28.19 8.16 7.57
C ARG A 4 -28.23 8.26 6.04
N THR A 5 -28.45 9.47 5.53
CA THR A 5 -28.16 9.78 4.12
C THR A 5 -26.74 9.34 3.83
N SER A 6 -26.58 8.38 2.92
CA SER A 6 -25.28 7.87 2.50
C SER A 6 -24.40 9.03 2.02
N VAL A 7 -23.37 9.38 2.80
CA VAL A 7 -22.43 10.44 2.40
C VAL A 7 -21.54 9.87 1.31
N GLN A 8 -21.56 10.50 0.14
CA GLN A 8 -20.69 10.11 -0.96
C GLN A 8 -19.32 10.77 -0.81
N PRO A 9 -18.23 10.05 -1.08
CA PRO A 9 -16.91 10.65 -1.19
C PRO A 9 -16.84 11.54 -2.41
N ARG A 10 -16.05 12.62 -2.29
CA ARG A 10 -15.64 13.45 -3.41
C ARG A 10 -15.08 12.60 -4.55
N SER A 11 -15.25 13.07 -5.78
CA SER A 11 -14.47 12.55 -6.90
C SER A 11 -13.10 13.21 -6.94
N PHE A 12 -12.06 12.38 -6.98
CA PHE A 12 -10.69 12.81 -7.27
C PHE A 12 -10.44 12.89 -8.78
N ALA A 13 -11.05 12.03 -9.58
CA ALA A 13 -10.86 12.02 -11.03
C ALA A 13 -11.31 13.32 -11.70
N ASP A 14 -12.43 13.86 -11.23
CA ASP A 14 -13.02 15.10 -11.74
C ASP A 14 -12.32 16.36 -11.21
N SER A 15 -11.38 16.20 -10.27
CA SER A 15 -10.59 17.31 -9.74
C SER A 15 -9.65 17.86 -10.82
N ALA A 16 -9.81 19.14 -11.15
CA ALA A 16 -8.87 19.92 -11.97
C ALA A 16 -7.89 20.74 -11.11
N ASP A 17 -7.65 20.29 -9.88
CA ASP A 17 -6.78 20.98 -8.92
C ASP A 17 -5.30 20.92 -9.35
N ASP A 18 -4.73 22.09 -9.65
CA ASP A 18 -3.37 22.22 -10.16
C ASP A 18 -2.31 21.71 -9.18
N GLU A 19 -2.56 21.87 -7.88
CA GLU A 19 -1.62 21.44 -6.83
C GLU A 19 -1.54 19.91 -6.77
N LEU A 20 -2.68 19.22 -6.76
CA LEU A 20 -2.77 17.77 -6.83
C LEU A 20 -2.13 17.24 -8.12
N LEU A 21 -2.46 17.81 -9.27
CA LEU A 21 -1.92 17.35 -10.55
C LEU A 21 -0.40 17.55 -10.64
N SER A 22 0.10 18.69 -10.16
CA SER A 22 1.55 18.96 -10.06
C SER A 22 2.24 17.98 -9.12
N TYR A 23 1.59 17.66 -7.99
CA TYR A 23 2.10 16.67 -7.06
C TYR A 23 2.21 15.28 -7.69
N LEU A 24 1.17 14.78 -8.35
CA LEU A 24 1.21 13.50 -9.05
C LEU A 24 2.31 13.45 -10.11
N ALA A 25 2.43 14.52 -10.92
CA ALA A 25 3.45 14.63 -11.94
C ALA A 25 4.87 14.56 -11.35
N SER A 26 5.13 15.27 -10.24
CA SER A 26 6.42 15.22 -9.54
C SER A 26 6.80 13.82 -9.03
N ARG A 27 5.79 12.99 -8.74
CA ARG A 27 5.95 11.60 -8.28
C ARG A 27 5.85 10.58 -9.41
N SER A 28 5.72 11.04 -10.66
CA SER A 28 5.49 10.21 -11.84
C SER A 28 4.28 9.27 -11.72
N ILE A 29 3.25 9.71 -10.99
CA ILE A 29 2.00 8.98 -10.78
C ILE A 29 1.02 9.35 -11.90
N SER A 30 0.40 8.35 -12.49
CA SER A 30 -0.61 8.52 -13.54
C SER A 30 -1.88 9.13 -12.97
N ARG A 31 -2.47 10.08 -13.70
CA ARG A 31 -3.78 10.66 -13.37
C ARG A 31 -4.88 9.59 -13.27
N ASN A 32 -4.75 8.48 -14.00
CA ASN A 32 -5.68 7.36 -13.92
C ASN A 32 -5.76 6.76 -12.51
N PHE A 33 -4.74 6.96 -11.67
CA PHE A 33 -4.79 6.54 -10.28
C PHE A 33 -5.91 7.23 -9.51
N LEU A 34 -6.24 8.49 -9.81
CA LEU A 34 -7.38 9.19 -9.20
C LEU A 34 -8.71 8.53 -9.56
N VAL A 35 -8.83 7.99 -10.78
CA VAL A 35 -9.99 7.19 -11.21
C VAL A 35 -10.08 5.89 -10.41
N GLU A 36 -8.96 5.24 -10.13
CA GLU A 36 -8.93 4.03 -9.29
C GLU A 36 -9.42 4.32 -7.86
N ILE A 37 -9.08 5.49 -7.30
CA ILE A 37 -9.57 5.92 -5.97
C ILE A 37 -11.10 6.07 -5.99
N ASP A 38 -11.64 6.73 -7.01
CA ASP A 38 -13.10 6.91 -7.14
C ASP A 38 -13.81 5.56 -7.35
N GLN A 39 -13.24 4.69 -8.18
CA GLN A 39 -13.76 3.32 -8.39
C GLN A 39 -13.72 2.50 -7.11
N PHE A 40 -12.69 2.65 -6.28
CA PHE A 40 -12.59 1.98 -5.00
C PHE A 40 -13.79 2.33 -4.11
N PHE A 41 -14.09 3.62 -3.94
CA PHE A 41 -15.25 4.03 -3.14
C PHE A 41 -16.60 3.63 -3.76
N ARG A 42 -16.74 3.70 -5.08
CA ARG A 42 -17.97 3.25 -5.77
C ARG A 42 -18.21 1.74 -5.62
N SER A 43 -17.14 0.95 -5.58
CA SER A 43 -17.23 -0.50 -5.42
C SER A 43 -17.41 -0.96 -3.97
N HIS A 44 -17.20 -0.07 -2.99
CA HIS A 44 -17.32 -0.36 -1.56
C HIS A 44 -18.24 0.65 -0.86
N PRO A 45 -19.54 0.72 -1.23
CA PRO A 45 -20.49 1.65 -0.64
C PRO A 45 -20.69 1.45 0.87
N GLU A 46 -20.35 0.26 1.41
CA GLU A 46 -20.37 -0.06 2.83
C GLU A 46 -19.43 0.82 3.67
N ILE A 47 -18.43 1.48 3.05
CA ILE A 47 -17.55 2.44 3.73
C ILE A 47 -18.33 3.57 4.38
N ALA A 48 -19.41 4.03 3.75
CA ALA A 48 -20.22 5.12 4.32
C ALA A 48 -21.01 4.68 5.57
N ASN A 49 -21.11 3.38 5.85
CA ASN A 49 -21.99 2.84 6.88
C ASN A 49 -21.25 2.53 8.19
N CYS A 50 -19.93 2.37 8.19
CA CYS A 50 -19.14 2.23 9.41
C CYS A 50 -18.66 3.60 9.93
N PRO A 51 -18.51 3.80 11.26
CA PRO A 51 -18.06 5.07 11.84
C PRO A 51 -16.73 5.57 11.25
N GLU A 52 -15.75 4.68 11.08
CA GLU A 52 -14.40 5.02 10.64
C GLU A 52 -14.36 5.37 9.15
N GLY A 53 -15.09 4.63 8.32
CA GLY A 53 -15.25 4.92 6.89
C GLY A 53 -16.06 6.19 6.64
N TYR A 54 -17.08 6.45 7.48
CA TYR A 54 -17.81 7.71 7.46
C TYR A 54 -16.91 8.90 7.80
N GLU A 55 -16.09 8.80 8.85
CA GLU A 55 -15.13 9.86 9.21
C GLU A 55 -14.10 10.08 8.11
N THR A 56 -13.65 9.00 7.46
CA THR A 56 -12.77 9.08 6.28
C THR A 56 -13.41 9.91 5.19
N ILE A 57 -14.62 9.55 4.78
CA ILE A 57 -15.36 10.27 3.74
C ILE A 57 -15.57 11.74 4.14
N ARG A 58 -15.89 12.01 5.41
CA ARG A 58 -16.03 13.36 5.94
C ARG A 58 -14.74 14.16 5.80
N VAL A 59 -13.60 13.61 6.24
CA VAL A 59 -12.28 14.25 6.13
C VAL A 59 -11.94 14.51 4.67
N LEU A 60 -12.11 13.52 3.78
CA LEU A 60 -11.85 13.68 2.35
C LEU A 60 -12.66 14.82 1.74
N ASN A 61 -13.95 14.91 2.09
CA ASN A 61 -14.87 15.94 1.58
C ASN A 61 -14.58 17.34 2.13
N SER A 62 -14.08 17.45 3.37
CA SER A 62 -13.74 18.74 3.97
C SER A 62 -12.32 19.24 3.66
N SER A 63 -11.45 18.36 3.16
CA SER A 63 -10.03 18.69 2.89
C SER A 63 -9.83 19.29 1.50
N LEU A 64 -8.73 20.00 1.32
CA LEU A 64 -8.24 20.36 0.00
C LEU A 64 -7.93 19.08 -0.82
N PRO A 65 -8.03 19.11 -2.16
CA PRO A 65 -7.85 17.92 -3.01
C PRO A 65 -6.55 17.15 -2.74
N LEU A 66 -5.41 17.86 -2.68
CA LEU A 66 -4.11 17.25 -2.40
C LEU A 66 -4.03 16.63 -1.00
N GLU A 67 -4.56 17.33 0.02
CA GLU A 67 -4.56 16.83 1.40
C GLU A 67 -5.50 15.63 1.56
N GLY A 68 -6.66 15.63 0.91
CA GLY A 68 -7.54 14.47 0.84
C GLY A 68 -6.86 13.27 0.15
N TYR A 69 -6.13 13.51 -0.93
CA TYR A 69 -5.35 12.47 -1.61
C TYR A 69 -4.28 11.87 -0.69
N ARG A 70 -3.49 12.71 -0.01
CA ARG A 70 -2.47 12.28 0.97
C ARG A 70 -3.08 11.50 2.12
N TYR A 71 -4.23 11.97 2.63
CA TYR A 71 -4.97 11.29 3.68
C TYR A 71 -5.42 9.88 3.25
N PHE A 72 -6.01 9.76 2.05
CA PHE A 72 -6.36 8.45 1.48
C PHE A 72 -5.14 7.53 1.37
N LEU A 73 -4.01 8.05 0.89
CA LEU A 73 -2.79 7.27 0.71
C LEU A 73 -2.18 6.69 1.99
N ARG A 74 -2.40 7.34 3.15
CA ARG A 74 -2.03 6.79 4.46
C ARG A 74 -2.78 5.48 4.74
N GLY A 75 -4.05 5.42 4.35
CA GLY A 75 -4.91 4.24 4.51
C GLY A 75 -4.79 3.17 3.42
N TYR A 76 -4.17 3.52 2.29
CA TYR A 76 -4.17 2.69 1.09
C TYR A 76 -2.86 1.92 0.93
N THR A 77 -2.92 0.60 1.09
CA THR A 77 -1.74 -0.29 1.12
C THR A 77 -1.29 -0.79 -0.25
N ARG A 78 -2.01 -0.46 -1.33
CA ARG A 78 -1.57 -0.80 -2.70
C ARG A 78 -0.68 0.32 -3.26
N PRO A 79 0.38 -0.03 -4.00
CA PRO A 79 1.20 0.97 -4.68
C PRO A 79 0.42 1.82 -5.68
N ALA A 80 0.85 3.06 -5.86
CA ALA A 80 0.32 3.97 -6.87
C ALA A 80 0.53 3.44 -8.30
N ARG A 81 -0.25 3.94 -9.25
CA ARG A 81 -0.04 3.70 -10.69
C ARG A 81 0.88 4.74 -11.24
N TYR A 82 2.00 4.32 -11.79
CA TYR A 82 2.96 5.21 -12.42
C TYR A 82 2.55 5.53 -13.85
N ILE A 83 3.07 6.63 -14.38
CA ILE A 83 3.04 6.90 -15.81
C ILE A 83 3.73 5.76 -16.55
N ASP A 84 3.18 5.36 -17.69
CA ASP A 84 3.70 4.25 -18.49
C ASP A 84 5.19 4.47 -18.84
N GLY A 85 5.97 3.40 -18.70
CA GLY A 85 7.42 3.42 -18.96
C GLY A 85 8.30 3.81 -17.76
N VAL A 86 7.74 4.35 -16.67
CA VAL A 86 8.52 4.68 -15.46
C VAL A 86 8.92 3.41 -14.70
N ILE A 87 7.93 2.59 -14.36
CA ILE A 87 8.17 1.29 -13.73
C ILE A 87 8.21 0.21 -14.81
N LYS A 88 9.36 -0.42 -14.99
CA LYS A 88 9.50 -1.55 -15.93
C LYS A 88 8.68 -2.73 -15.42
N SER A 89 7.51 -2.97 -16.01
CA SER A 89 6.63 -4.13 -15.71
C SER A 89 7.09 -5.41 -16.40
N GLU A 90 7.86 -5.29 -17.47
CA GLU A 90 8.34 -6.39 -18.28
C GLU A 90 9.69 -6.94 -17.79
N TYR A 91 10.21 -7.98 -18.47
CA TYR A 91 11.57 -8.45 -18.24
C TYR A 91 12.56 -7.32 -18.45
N PHE A 92 13.36 -7.04 -17.41
CA PHE A 92 14.43 -6.06 -17.45
C PHE A 92 15.75 -6.69 -17.04
N THR A 93 16.83 -6.09 -17.51
CA THR A 93 18.20 -6.39 -17.08
C THR A 93 18.79 -5.17 -16.40
N LEU A 94 19.73 -5.42 -15.49
CA LEU A 94 20.54 -4.39 -14.87
C LEU A 94 21.99 -4.54 -15.37
N PRO A 95 22.75 -3.44 -15.49
CA PRO A 95 24.19 -3.51 -15.76
C PRO A 95 24.90 -4.43 -14.74
N ALA A 96 25.93 -5.16 -15.19
CA ALA A 96 26.66 -6.11 -14.34
C ALA A 96 27.20 -5.50 -13.03
N ASN A 97 27.52 -4.20 -13.05
CA ASN A 97 28.02 -3.44 -11.90
C ASN A 97 27.00 -2.39 -11.42
N TYR A 98 25.70 -2.70 -11.49
CA TYR A 98 24.67 -1.77 -11.08
C TYR A 98 24.78 -1.44 -9.57
N THR A 99 25.07 -0.17 -9.26
CA THR A 99 25.14 0.32 -7.88
C THR A 99 23.76 0.66 -7.35
N TYR A 100 23.21 -0.20 -6.50
CA TYR A 100 21.92 0.05 -5.85
C TYR A 100 22.00 1.18 -4.81
N HIS A 101 21.16 2.20 -5.00
CA HIS A 101 20.99 3.32 -4.08
C HIS A 101 19.87 2.99 -3.10
N ARG A 102 20.20 2.93 -1.81
CA ARG A 102 19.30 2.50 -0.74
C ARG A 102 18.05 3.38 -0.68
N LEU A 103 16.91 2.77 -0.36
CA LEU A 103 15.68 3.49 -0.05
C LEU A 103 15.87 4.39 1.16
N ARG A 104 16.67 3.94 2.15
CA ARG A 104 17.00 4.75 3.34
C ARG A 104 17.61 6.12 3.03
N THR A 105 18.31 6.26 1.90
CA THR A 105 18.93 7.53 1.51
C THR A 105 17.98 8.44 0.71
N LYS A 106 16.79 7.96 0.37
CA LYS A 106 15.77 8.72 -0.37
C LYS A 106 14.77 9.30 0.63
N VAL A 107 14.54 10.62 0.57
CA VAL A 107 13.49 11.27 1.36
C VAL A 107 12.18 11.16 0.59
N ASP A 108 11.18 10.52 1.20
CA ASP A 108 9.82 10.44 0.66
C ASP A 108 8.81 10.93 1.71
N PRO A 109 8.13 12.07 1.48
CA PRO A 109 7.20 12.64 2.45
C PRO A 109 5.99 11.73 2.71
N GLU A 110 5.54 10.94 1.74
CA GLU A 110 4.46 9.97 1.96
C GLU A 110 4.91 8.84 2.89
N LEU A 111 6.16 8.38 2.74
CA LEU A 111 6.74 7.37 3.62
C LEU A 111 6.94 7.90 5.04
N VAL A 112 7.46 9.14 5.18
CA VAL A 112 7.61 9.79 6.48
C VAL A 112 6.26 9.93 7.16
N SER A 113 5.26 10.39 6.41
CA SER A 113 3.89 10.55 6.89
C SER A 113 3.24 9.21 7.24
N PHE A 114 3.52 8.14 6.49
CA PHE A 114 2.99 6.81 6.77
C PHE A 114 3.57 6.21 8.06
N PHE A 115 4.76 6.65 8.47
CA PHE A 115 5.41 6.21 9.71
C PHE A 115 5.47 7.30 10.78
N GLU A 116 4.63 8.33 10.66
CA GLU A 116 4.55 9.40 11.64
C GLU A 116 4.17 8.81 13.01
N GLY A 117 4.99 9.06 14.04
CA GLY A 117 4.80 8.48 15.37
C GLY A 117 5.40 7.09 15.59
N PHE A 118 6.13 6.52 14.62
CA PHE A 118 6.67 5.16 14.69
C PHE A 118 8.18 5.07 14.45
N GLU A 119 8.91 4.50 15.40
CA GLU A 119 10.38 4.47 15.40
C GLU A 119 10.99 3.39 14.47
N TYR A 120 10.27 2.30 14.22
CA TYR A 120 10.76 1.11 13.48
C TYR A 120 10.71 1.25 11.95
N ARG A 121 10.38 2.43 11.42
CA ARG A 121 10.33 2.68 9.97
C ARG A 121 11.63 2.31 9.26
N TRP A 122 12.76 2.58 9.91
CA TRP A 122 14.08 2.36 9.33
C TRP A 122 14.44 0.88 9.27
N ASP A 123 13.95 0.07 10.20
CA ASP A 123 14.20 -1.38 10.22
C ASP A 123 13.51 -2.07 9.04
N ILE A 124 12.28 -1.65 8.74
CA ILE A 124 11.53 -2.17 7.58
C ILE A 124 12.22 -1.76 6.28
N ILE A 125 12.64 -0.49 6.17
CA ILE A 125 13.33 0.01 4.99
C ILE A 125 14.69 -0.67 4.81
N ASP A 126 15.46 -0.91 5.88
CA ASP A 126 16.72 -1.64 5.82
C ASP A 126 16.51 -3.09 5.36
N ARG A 127 15.44 -3.76 5.83
CA ARG A 127 15.06 -5.11 5.37
C ARG A 127 14.74 -5.13 3.88
N ILE A 128 13.98 -4.15 3.39
CA ILE A 128 13.68 -4.01 1.96
C ILE A 128 14.98 -3.78 1.18
N ASP A 129 15.85 -2.91 1.65
CA ASP A 129 17.14 -2.63 1.02
C ASP A 129 18.03 -3.88 0.92
N MET A 130 18.06 -4.71 1.97
CA MET A 130 18.77 -6.00 1.95
C MET A 130 18.17 -6.96 0.92
N ALA A 131 16.84 -7.09 0.90
CA ALA A 131 16.16 -8.00 -0.02
C ALA A 131 16.34 -7.58 -1.49
N VAL A 132 16.22 -6.28 -1.78
CA VAL A 132 16.45 -5.72 -3.12
C VAL A 132 17.88 -5.95 -3.57
N ARG A 133 18.88 -5.74 -2.70
CA ARG A 133 20.30 -6.01 -3.03
C ARG A 133 20.54 -7.47 -3.40
N GLY A 134 20.02 -8.40 -2.61
CA GLY A 134 20.14 -9.83 -2.91
C GLY A 134 19.49 -10.19 -4.24
N ALA A 135 18.31 -9.64 -4.53
CA ALA A 135 17.60 -9.90 -5.77
C ALA A 135 18.30 -9.25 -6.99
N ILE A 136 18.91 -8.08 -6.85
CA ILE A 136 19.75 -7.45 -7.89
C ILE A 136 20.98 -8.31 -8.18
N GLN A 137 21.66 -8.83 -7.16
CA GLN A 137 22.80 -9.72 -7.33
C GLN A 137 22.40 -11.03 -8.02
N ALA A 138 21.25 -11.59 -7.67
CA ALA A 138 20.70 -12.76 -8.34
C ALA A 138 20.42 -12.47 -9.83
N LEU A 139 19.81 -11.33 -10.16
CA LEU A 139 19.63 -10.91 -11.56
C LEU A 139 20.97 -10.75 -12.30
N GLY A 140 21.96 -10.13 -11.67
CA GLY A 140 23.29 -9.90 -12.25
C GLY A 140 24.07 -11.19 -12.54
N THR A 141 23.82 -12.25 -11.78
CA THR A 141 24.44 -13.57 -11.96
C THR A 141 23.59 -14.51 -12.84
N GLY A 142 22.52 -14.02 -13.46
CA GLY A 142 21.64 -14.80 -14.33
C GLY A 142 20.71 -15.77 -13.60
N GLN A 143 20.61 -15.66 -12.27
CA GLN A 143 19.70 -16.50 -11.49
C GLN A 143 18.23 -16.08 -11.71
N PRO A 144 17.30 -17.05 -11.71
CA PRO A 144 15.89 -16.75 -11.84
C PRO A 144 15.39 -16.02 -10.59
N VAL A 145 14.82 -14.83 -10.78
CA VAL A 145 14.18 -14.04 -9.71
C VAL A 145 12.66 -14.07 -9.90
N ASN A 146 11.90 -14.35 -8.84
CA ASN A 146 10.44 -14.40 -8.91
C ASN A 146 9.87 -13.03 -9.38
N PRO A 147 8.78 -13.02 -10.17
CA PRO A 147 8.09 -11.78 -10.58
C PRO A 147 7.82 -10.77 -9.46
N GLY A 148 7.45 -11.22 -8.25
CA GLY A 148 7.21 -10.34 -7.10
C GLY A 148 8.46 -9.58 -6.67
N TRP A 149 9.61 -10.26 -6.59
CA TRP A 149 10.91 -9.66 -6.30
C TRP A 149 11.39 -8.76 -7.43
N ARG A 150 11.18 -9.15 -8.69
CA ARG A 150 11.46 -8.28 -9.85
C ARG A 150 10.68 -6.97 -9.75
N ARG A 151 9.40 -7.03 -9.39
CA ARG A 151 8.57 -5.84 -9.22
C ARG A 151 9.01 -4.98 -8.05
N LEU A 152 9.44 -5.57 -6.93
CA LEU A 152 10.03 -4.83 -5.81
C LEU A 152 11.28 -4.07 -6.24
N ILE A 153 12.18 -4.69 -7.01
CA ILE A 153 13.37 -4.03 -7.57
C ILE A 153 12.95 -2.82 -8.41
N CYS A 154 11.91 -2.95 -9.24
CA CYS A 154 11.46 -1.83 -10.06
C CYS A 154 10.98 -0.64 -9.22
N TYR A 155 10.19 -0.88 -8.16
CA TYR A 155 9.78 0.19 -7.26
C TYR A 155 10.96 0.77 -6.49
N ALA A 156 11.91 -0.05 -6.05
CA ALA A 156 13.07 0.43 -5.30
C ALA A 156 14.02 1.29 -6.15
N ILE A 157 14.19 0.94 -7.43
CA ILE A 157 15.08 1.65 -8.35
C ILE A 157 14.38 2.88 -8.95
N TRP A 158 13.22 2.69 -9.58
CA TRP A 158 12.56 3.70 -10.41
C TRP A 158 11.32 4.34 -9.77
N GLY A 159 10.79 3.73 -8.69
CA GLY A 159 9.62 4.24 -7.99
C GLY A 159 9.94 5.10 -6.77
N ASN A 160 8.86 5.50 -6.11
CA ASN A 160 8.83 6.16 -4.81
C ASN A 160 9.07 5.13 -3.69
N PRO A 161 9.88 5.46 -2.66
CA PRO A 161 10.13 4.59 -1.52
C PRO A 161 8.88 4.02 -0.85
N VAL A 162 7.81 4.81 -0.72
CA VAL A 162 6.54 4.36 -0.14
C VAL A 162 5.89 3.22 -0.93
N ASP A 163 6.04 3.20 -2.25
CA ASP A 163 5.47 2.16 -3.10
C ASP A 163 6.27 0.87 -3.05
N ALA A 164 7.59 0.97 -2.87
CA ALA A 164 8.44 -0.19 -2.58
C ALA A 164 8.06 -0.83 -1.23
N TYR A 165 7.81 0.01 -0.21
CA TYR A 165 7.29 -0.44 1.08
C TYR A 165 5.92 -1.12 0.93
N LYS A 166 4.93 -0.44 0.32
CA LYS A 166 3.58 -0.97 0.10
C LYS A 166 3.60 -2.30 -0.66
N TRP A 167 4.45 -2.43 -1.68
CA TRP A 167 4.60 -3.69 -2.42
C TRP A 167 5.21 -4.80 -1.55
N TYR A 168 6.28 -4.51 -0.81
CA TYR A 168 6.91 -5.47 0.09
C TYR A 168 5.92 -5.98 1.14
N GLU A 169 5.21 -5.06 1.79
CA GLU A 169 4.21 -5.33 2.83
C GLU A 169 3.02 -6.15 2.31
N TYR A 170 2.57 -5.86 1.07
CA TYR A 170 1.41 -6.50 0.47
C TYR A 170 1.73 -7.88 -0.13
N GLN A 171 2.91 -8.09 -0.72
CA GLN A 171 3.20 -9.27 -1.55
C GLN A 171 4.30 -10.19 -1.03
N LEU A 172 5.29 -9.68 -0.27
CA LEU A 172 6.56 -10.39 -0.07
C LEU A 172 6.91 -10.67 1.40
N GLN A 173 6.21 -10.05 2.34
CA GLN A 173 6.50 -10.26 3.75
C GLN A 173 6.03 -11.64 4.24
N GLU A 174 6.98 -12.42 4.74
CA GLU A 174 6.74 -13.78 5.25
C GLU A 174 6.64 -13.85 6.79
N GLU A 175 7.08 -12.80 7.50
CA GLU A 175 7.16 -12.72 8.97
C GLU A 175 6.10 -11.80 9.58
N TYR A 176 5.59 -12.17 10.77
CA TYR A 176 4.74 -11.29 11.57
C TYR A 176 5.57 -10.14 12.13
N LEU A 177 5.26 -8.90 11.73
CA LEU A 177 5.80 -7.70 12.36
C LEU A 177 4.78 -7.16 13.38
N PRO A 178 5.18 -6.90 14.65
CA PRO A 178 4.26 -6.50 15.73
C PRO A 178 3.45 -5.22 15.49
N HIS A 179 3.77 -4.43 14.46
CA HIS A 179 3.26 -3.07 14.27
C HIS A 179 2.58 -2.83 12.93
N ARG A 180 2.12 -3.90 12.27
CA ARG A 180 1.37 -3.81 10.99
C ARG A 180 -0.01 -3.16 11.15
N TYR A 181 -0.61 -3.32 12.32
CA TYR A 181 -1.80 -2.60 12.70
C TYR A 181 -1.36 -1.33 13.40
N LEU A 182 -1.17 -0.29 12.59
CA LEU A 182 -1.43 1.06 13.03
C LEU A 182 -2.93 1.24 12.79
N PRO A 183 -3.79 1.10 13.81
CA PRO A 183 -5.24 1.21 13.61
C PRO A 183 -5.61 2.50 12.85
N GLU A 184 -4.78 3.53 12.99
CA GLU A 184 -4.89 4.83 12.33
C GLU A 184 -4.60 4.77 10.81
N HIS A 185 -3.86 3.78 10.33
CA HIS A 185 -3.46 3.62 8.91
C HIS A 185 -4.19 2.46 8.21
N VAL A 186 -5.07 1.74 8.91
CA VAL A 186 -6.02 0.79 8.31
C VAL A 186 -7.41 1.42 8.32
N VAL A 187 -7.52 2.56 7.65
CA VAL A 187 -8.73 3.39 7.53
C VAL A 187 -9.96 2.59 7.07
N LEU A 188 -9.74 1.45 6.40
CA LEU A 188 -10.76 0.55 5.85
C LEU A 188 -10.82 -0.83 6.56
N GLY A 189 -10.07 -1.01 7.66
CA GLY A 189 -9.97 -2.27 8.39
C GLY A 189 -11.22 -2.63 9.17
N HIS A 190 -12.07 -1.63 9.41
CA HIS A 190 -13.33 -1.71 10.14
C HIS A 190 -14.54 -1.97 9.23
N LEU A 191 -14.33 -2.10 7.92
CA LEU A 191 -15.40 -2.49 7.01
C LEU A 191 -15.85 -3.92 7.31
N PRO A 192 -17.15 -4.15 7.51
CA PRO A 192 -17.66 -5.50 7.71
C PRO A 192 -17.32 -6.34 6.47
N LYS A 193 -16.42 -7.30 6.64
CA LYS A 193 -16.12 -8.33 5.64
C LYS A 193 -17.45 -9.04 5.35
N PHE A 194 -17.91 -9.06 4.09
CA PHE A 194 -19.20 -9.67 3.72
C PHE A 194 -19.31 -11.08 4.31
N ALA A 195 -20.45 -11.37 4.96
CA ALA A 195 -20.71 -12.70 5.53
C ALA A 195 -20.70 -13.74 4.41
N GLY A 196 -19.66 -14.58 4.37
CA GLY A 196 -19.44 -15.58 3.33
C GLY A 196 -18.16 -15.35 2.51
N GLU A 197 -17.61 -14.14 2.51
CA GLU A 197 -16.26 -13.90 2.02
C GLU A 197 -15.28 -14.09 3.17
N ALA A 198 -14.93 -15.35 3.38
CA ALA A 198 -13.81 -15.74 4.22
C ALA A 198 -12.61 -14.83 3.88
N ALA A 199 -12.05 -14.21 4.92
CA ALA A 199 -10.79 -13.48 4.93
C ALA A 199 -9.91 -13.83 3.73
N ALA A 200 -9.67 -12.85 2.83
CA ALA A 200 -8.87 -12.95 1.61
C ALA A 200 -8.42 -14.38 1.30
N GLN A 201 -9.32 -15.20 0.74
CA GLN A 201 -8.91 -16.53 0.32
C GLN A 201 -7.85 -16.35 -0.77
N PRO A 202 -6.61 -16.83 -0.54
CA PRO A 202 -5.58 -16.72 -1.55
C PRO A 202 -6.09 -17.44 -2.80
N SER A 203 -6.01 -16.78 -3.95
CA SER A 203 -6.49 -17.34 -5.21
C SER A 203 -5.93 -18.76 -5.36
N SER A 204 -6.83 -19.73 -5.54
CA SER A 204 -6.53 -21.16 -5.66
C SER A 204 -5.59 -21.50 -6.83
N ARG A 205 -5.28 -20.52 -7.67
CA ARG A 205 -4.25 -20.61 -8.71
C ARG A 205 -2.89 -20.18 -8.15
N ASN A 206 -2.14 -21.18 -7.69
CA ASN A 206 -0.68 -21.15 -7.46
C ASN A 206 -0.12 -20.31 -6.29
N THR A 207 -0.88 -20.05 -5.23
CA THR A 207 -0.25 -19.60 -3.98
C THR A 207 0.23 -20.79 -3.16
N SER A 208 1.54 -20.86 -2.92
CA SER A 208 2.18 -21.80 -1.98
C SER A 208 1.43 -21.87 -0.64
N LYS A 209 1.11 -23.09 -0.17
CA LYS A 209 0.53 -23.38 1.16
C LYS A 209 1.33 -22.78 2.33
N ARG A 210 2.57 -22.36 2.09
CA ARG A 210 3.54 -21.91 3.11
C ARG A 210 3.12 -20.65 3.87
N HIS A 211 2.31 -19.77 3.28
CA HIS A 211 1.92 -18.48 3.92
C HIS A 211 0.43 -18.41 4.31
N MET A 212 -0.32 -19.50 4.11
CA MET A 212 -1.73 -19.58 4.51
C MET A 212 -1.88 -19.43 6.04
N GLN A 213 -1.00 -20.08 6.80
CA GLN A 213 -1.03 -20.01 8.26
C GLN A 213 -0.64 -18.63 8.79
N VAL A 214 0.26 -17.91 8.11
CA VAL A 214 0.67 -16.56 8.49
C VAL A 214 -0.49 -15.59 8.25
N ARG A 215 -1.12 -15.62 7.06
CA ARG A 215 -2.31 -14.80 6.75
C ARG A 215 -3.50 -15.09 7.67
N TYR A 216 -3.71 -16.36 8.01
CA TYR A 216 -4.75 -16.76 8.98
C TYR A 216 -4.47 -16.21 10.38
N ARG A 217 -3.22 -16.31 10.88
CA ARG A 217 -2.83 -15.74 12.17
C ARG A 217 -2.97 -14.22 12.19
N MET A 218 -2.65 -13.54 11.09
CA MET A 218 -2.82 -12.09 10.94
C MET A 218 -4.29 -11.67 10.96
N ALA A 219 -5.16 -12.38 10.23
CA ALA A 219 -6.59 -12.12 10.22
C ALA A 219 -7.23 -12.38 11.58
N ARG A 220 -6.79 -13.43 12.28
CA ARG A 220 -7.26 -13.79 13.61
C ARG A 220 -6.84 -12.79 14.70
N ALA A 221 -5.60 -12.31 14.68
CA ALA A 221 -5.12 -11.30 15.63
C ALA A 221 -5.85 -9.95 15.49
N ASN A 222 -6.31 -9.62 14.28
CA ASN A 222 -7.19 -8.48 14.02
C ASN A 222 -8.58 -8.68 14.61
N ASP A 223 -9.16 -9.88 14.43
CA ASP A 223 -10.51 -10.18 14.89
C ASP A 223 -10.57 -10.36 16.43
N GLU A 224 -9.45 -10.74 17.07
CA GLU A 224 -9.37 -10.94 18.52
C GLU A 224 -9.08 -9.64 19.31
N GLY A 225 -8.72 -8.54 18.64
CA GLY A 225 -8.29 -7.30 19.28
C GLY A 225 -6.99 -7.49 20.08
N ILE A 226 -5.96 -6.72 19.78
CA ILE A 226 -4.69 -6.80 20.52
C ILE A 226 -4.94 -6.35 21.97
N GLY A 227 -5.23 -7.33 22.84
CA GLY A 227 -5.55 -7.11 24.25
C GLY A 227 -5.93 -8.38 25.03
N ALA A 228 -6.25 -9.51 24.40
CA ALA A 228 -6.65 -10.71 25.13
C ALA A 228 -5.51 -11.61 25.63
N TYR A 229 -4.26 -11.39 25.20
CA TYR A 229 -3.12 -12.27 25.52
C TYR A 229 -1.97 -11.57 26.27
N LEU A 230 -2.32 -10.71 27.22
CA LEU A 230 -1.47 -10.47 28.40
C LEU A 230 -2.20 -11.03 29.63
N LYS A 231 -2.09 -12.35 29.79
CA LYS A 231 -2.16 -13.04 31.08
C LYS A 231 -1.00 -14.02 31.17
#